data_AF-A0A2V9UG82-F1
#
_entry.id   AF-A0A2V9UG82-F1
#
_cell.length_a   1.000
_cell.length_b   1.000
_cell.length_c   1.000
_cell.angle_alpha   90.00
_cell.angle_beta   90.00
_cell.angle_gamma   90.00
#
_symmetry.space_group_name_H-M   'P 1'
#
loop_
_entity.id
_entity.type
_entity.pdbx_description
1 polymer ?
#
loop_
_entity_poly.entity_id
_entity_poly.type
_entity_poly.pdbx_seq_one_letter_code
_entity_poly.pdbx_strand_id
1 'polypeptide(L)' 'MKEKTSITLSREVLTGIDRIAGSRQSRSAFIEAVLLQYLRDRARAQRDARDIEIINRHAEKLNRDAEDGLEYQAPEDW' A
#
# COMPACT_ATOMS: atom_id res chain seq x y z
N MET A 1 18.66 9.36 -16.09
CA MET A 1 20.02 9.60 -15.53
C MET A 1 19.96 9.42 -14.02
N LYS A 2 21.03 8.95 -13.38
CA LYS A 2 21.12 8.81 -11.91
C LYS A 2 21.99 9.91 -11.35
N GLU A 3 21.58 10.52 -10.24
CA GLU A 3 22.35 11.53 -9.52
C GLU A 3 23.10 10.90 -8.34
N LYS A 4 24.36 11.30 -8.14
CA LYS A 4 25.15 10.83 -7.00
C LYS A 4 24.73 11.61 -5.75
N THR A 5 24.30 10.88 -4.73
CA THR A 5 23.96 11.45 -3.42
C THR A 5 24.86 10.81 -2.36
N SER A 6 25.52 11.65 -1.54
CA SER A 6 26.25 11.16 -0.37
C SER A 6 25.32 11.19 0.84
N ILE A 7 25.18 10.05 1.51
CA ILE A 7 24.34 9.90 2.70
C ILE A 7 25.16 9.24 3.81
N THR A 8 24.95 9.69 5.04
CA THR A 8 25.55 9.06 6.22
C THR A 8 24.60 7.97 6.71
N LEU A 9 25.10 6.74 6.82
CA LEU A 9 24.36 5.59 7.34
C LEU A 9 25.13 4.98 8.51
N SER A 10 24.40 4.35 9.44
CA SER A 10 25.03 3.65 10.55
C SER A 10 25.85 2.46 10.04
N ARG A 11 26.88 2.07 10.81
CA ARG A 11 27.69 0.89 10.47
C ARG A 11 26.85 -0.38 10.38
N GLU A 12 25.88 -0.52 11.26
CA GLU A 12 24.94 -1.65 11.26
C GLU A 12 24.17 -1.76 9.94
N VAL A 13 23.64 -0.64 9.43
CA VAL A 13 22.94 -0.61 8.15
C VAL A 13 23.87 -0.98 7.00
N LEU A 14 25.09 -0.45 6.97
CA LEU A 14 26.08 -0.77 5.94
C LEU A 14 26.45 -2.26 5.95
N THR A 15 26.68 -2.83 7.14
CA THR A 15 26.97 -4.27 7.29
C THR A 15 25.78 -5.14 6.87
N GLY A 16 24.56 -4.73 7.20
CA GLY A 16 23.34 -5.39 6.76
C GLY A 16 23.20 -5.40 5.24
N ILE A 17 23.47 -4.26 4.59
CA ILE A 17 23.46 -4.14 3.13
C ILE A 17 24.52 -5.06 2.53
N ASP A 18 25.75 -5.07 3.06
CA ASP A 18 26.84 -5.93 2.53
C ASP A 18 26.51 -7.41 2.61
N ARG A 19 25.87 -7.83 3.71
CA ARG A 19 25.46 -9.22 3.90
C ARG A 19 24.42 -9.66 2.87
N ILE A 20 23.49 -8.79 2.52
CA ILE A 20 22.38 -9.11 1.60
C ILE A 20 22.79 -8.93 0.13
N ALA A 21 23.43 -7.80 -0.20
CA ALA A 21 23.86 -7.50 -1.57
C ALA A 21 25.02 -8.40 -2.02
N GLY A 22 25.86 -8.85 -1.08
CA GLY A 22 27.03 -9.67 -1.36
C GLY A 22 27.99 -9.01 -2.38
N SER A 23 28.69 -9.83 -3.17
CA SER A 23 29.62 -9.35 -4.19
C SER A 23 28.98 -9.06 -5.56
N ARG A 24 27.68 -9.33 -5.72
CA ARG A 24 27.00 -9.27 -7.03
C ARG A 24 26.35 -7.92 -7.32
N GLN A 25 26.09 -7.10 -6.30
CA GLN A 25 25.41 -5.81 -6.45
C GLN A 25 26.10 -4.71 -5.65
N SER A 26 26.20 -3.49 -6.22
CA SER A 26 26.70 -2.35 -5.46
C SER A 26 25.70 -1.93 -4.38
N ARG A 27 26.21 -1.40 -3.26
CA ARG A 27 25.38 -0.81 -2.19
C ARG A 27 24.38 0.22 -2.73
N SER A 28 24.81 1.05 -3.69
CA SER A 28 23.96 2.06 -4.33
C SER A 28 22.79 1.45 -5.11
N ALA A 29 23.02 0.37 -5.86
CA ALA A 29 21.97 -0.32 -6.59
C ALA A 29 21.00 -1.03 -5.64
N PHE A 30 21.49 -1.59 -4.53
CA PHE A 30 20.65 -2.20 -3.51
C PHE A 30 19.74 -1.16 -2.83
N ILE A 31 20.33 -0.04 -2.38
CA ILE A 31 19.59 1.07 -1.75
C ILE A 31 18.53 1.61 -2.70
N GLU A 32 18.87 1.83 -3.97
CA GLU A 32 17.91 2.30 -4.97
C GLU A 32 16.74 1.33 -5.16
N ALA A 33 16.99 0.02 -5.25
CA ALA A 33 15.95 -0.98 -5.42
C ALA A 33 14.97 -1.00 -4.23
N VAL A 34 15.49 -0.95 -3.00
CA VAL A 34 14.68 -0.91 -1.78
C VAL A 34 13.85 0.37 -1.73
N LEU A 35 14.44 1.53 -2.03
CA LEU A 35 13.72 2.80 -2.05
C LEU A 35 12.63 2.83 -3.12
N LEU A 36 12.90 2.31 -4.32
CA LEU A 36 11.91 2.21 -5.39
C LEU A 36 10.74 1.31 -5.00
N GLN A 37 11.03 0.17 -4.38
CA GLN A 37 10.00 -0.74 -3.90
C GLN A 37 9.15 -0.07 -2.82
N TYR A 38 9.79 0.55 -1.82
CA TYR A 38 9.11 1.27 -0.76
C TYR A 38 8.20 2.39 -1.30
N LEU A 39 8.68 3.20 -2.25
CA LEU A 39 7.88 4.26 -2.87
C LEU A 39 6.70 3.72 -3.68
N ARG A 40 6.90 2.62 -4.41
CA ARG A 40 5.81 1.93 -5.14
C ARG A 40 4.75 1.39 -4.19
N ASP A 41 5.18 0.73 -3.12
CA ASP A 41 4.28 0.17 -2.11
C ASP A 41 3.52 1.27 -1.40
N ARG A 42 4.17 2.40 -1.08
CA ARG A 42 3.50 3.55 -0.49
C ARG A 42 2.49 4.19 -1.44
N ALA A 43 2.84 4.32 -2.71
CA ALA A 43 1.93 4.84 -3.74
C ALA A 43 0.74 3.90 -3.97
N ARG A 44 0.95 2.58 -3.92
CA ARG A 44 -0.12 1.58 -3.96
C ARG A 44 -1.00 1.67 -2.73
N ALA A 45 -0.43 1.65 -1.52
CA ALA A 45 -1.21 1.78 -0.28
C ALA A 45 -2.04 3.08 -0.22
N GLN A 46 -1.53 4.20 -0.75
CA GLN A 46 -2.31 5.43 -0.87
C GLN A 46 -3.44 5.36 -1.90
N ARG A 47 -3.30 4.54 -2.95
CA ARG A 47 -4.40 4.26 -3.89
C ARG A 47 -5.41 3.32 -3.24
N ASP A 48 -4.94 2.21 -2.67
CA ASP A 48 -5.78 1.22 -2.01
C ASP A 48 -6.59 1.85 -0.86
N ALA A 49 -6.01 2.78 -0.10
CA ALA A 49 -6.74 3.52 0.95
C ALA A 49 -7.89 4.37 0.39
N ARG A 50 -7.72 4.99 -0.79
CA ARG A 50 -8.79 5.74 -1.47
C ARG A 50 -9.84 4.80 -2.06
N ASP A 51 -9.42 3.65 -2.58
CA ASP A 51 -10.32 2.66 -3.16
C ASP A 51 -11.18 1.98 -2.08
N ILE A 52 -10.61 1.71 -0.88
CA ILE A 52 -11.36 1.21 0.28
C ILE A 52 -12.45 2.21 0.70
N GLU A 53 -12.16 3.52 0.70
CA GLU A 53 -13.15 4.54 1.05
C GLU A 53 -14.33 4.57 0.06
N ILE A 54 -14.03 4.40 -1.24
CA ILE A 54 -15.06 4.31 -2.28
C ILE A 54 -15.89 3.03 -2.12
N ILE A 55 -15.26 1.87 -1.93
CA ILE A 55 -15.95 0.59 -1.72
C ILE A 55 -16.87 0.65 -0.50
N ASN A 56 -16.38 1.18 0.63
CA ASN A 56 -17.18 1.31 1.85
C ASN A 56 -18.40 2.22 1.64
N ARG A 57 -18.24 3.34 0.94
CA ARG A 57 -19.36 4.24 0.61
C ARG A 57 -20.42 3.54 -0.24
N HIS A 58 -20.01 2.72 -1.20
CA HIS A 58 -20.93 1.92 -2.02
C HIS A 58 -21.60 0.80 -1.21
N ALA A 59 -20.88 0.16 -0.30
CA ALA A 59 -21.43 -0.86 0.60
C ALA A 59 -22.47 -0.26 1.57
N GLU A 60 -22.22 0.92 2.14
CA GLU A 60 -23.19 1.64 2.99
C GLU A 60 -24.46 2.04 2.22
N LYS A 61 -24.32 2.42 0.96
CA LYS A 61 -25.49 2.69 0.11
C LYS A 61 -26.28 1.41 -0.15
N LEU A 62 -25.61 0.34 -0.57
CA LEU A 62 -26.25 -0.94 -0.86
C LEU A 62 -26.96 -1.52 0.37
N ASN A 63 -26.36 -1.40 1.56
CA ASN A 63 -26.97 -1.87 2.80
C ASN A 63 -28.26 -1.09 3.12
N ARG A 64 -28.27 0.23 2.94
CA ARG A 64 -29.49 1.04 3.11
C ARG A 64 -30.56 0.68 2.09
N ASP A 65 -30.20 0.55 0.83
CA ASP A 65 -31.15 0.15 -0.22
C ASP A 65 -31.75 -1.26 0.06
N ALA A 66 -30.96 -2.16 0.66
CA ALA A 66 -31.42 -3.49 1.08
C ALA A 66 -32.30 -3.45 2.33
N GLU A 67 -31.97 -2.62 3.33
CA GLU A 67 -32.82 -2.38 4.50
C GLU A 67 -34.18 -1.78 4.11
N ASP A 68 -34.17 -0.77 3.23
CA ASP A 68 -35.40 -0.18 2.67
C ASP A 68 -36.23 -1.23 1.90
N GLY A 69 -35.58 -2.10 1.13
CA GLY A 69 -36.26 -3.17 0.39
C GLY A 69 -36.89 -4.24 1.29
N LEU A 70 -36.33 -4.49 2.47
CA LEU A 70 -36.90 -5.38 3.48
C LEU A 70 -38.14 -4.78 4.15
N GLU A 71 -38.23 -3.44 4.24
CA GLU A 71 -39.40 -2.74 4.79
C GLU A 71 -40.65 -2.94 3.90
N TYR A 72 -40.47 -3.15 2.60
CA TYR A 72 -41.54 -3.51 1.65
C TYR A 72 -41.91 -5.02 1.66
N GLN A 73 -41.16 -5.85 2.39
CA GLN A 73 -41.45 -7.29 2.55
C GLN A 73 -42.04 -7.65 3.92
N ALA A 74 -42.53 -6.65 4.68
CA ALA A 74 -43.37 -6.95 5.83
C ALA A 74 -44.56 -7.82 5.35
N PRO A 75 -44.86 -8.96 6.02
CA PRO A 75 -45.98 -9.79 5.63
C PRO A 75 -47.25 -8.94 5.60
N GLU A 76 -48.02 -9.02 4.51
CA GLU A 76 -49.40 -8.56 4.53
C GLU A 76 -50.11 -9.39 5.61
N ASP A 77 -50.41 -8.77 6.75
CA ASP A 77 -51.27 -9.33 7.78
C ASP A 77 -52.65 -9.59 7.15
N TRP A 78 -52.96 -10.85 6.89
CA TRP A 78 -54.28 -11.34 6.48
C TRP A 78 -55.05 -11.90 7.68
#